data_AF-A0A354GQF4-F1
#
_entry.id   AF-A0A354GQF4-F1
#
_cell.length_a   1.000
_cell.length_b   1.000
_cell.length_c   1.000
_cell.angle_alpha   90.00
_cell.angle_beta   90.00
_cell.angle_gamma   90.00
#
_symmetry.space_group_name_H-M   'P 1'
#
loop_
_entity.id
_entity.type
_entity.pdbx_description
1 polymer ?
#
loop_
_entity_poly.entity_id
_entity_poly.type
_entity_poly.pdbx_seq_one_letter_code
_entity_poly.pdbx_strand_id
1 'polypeptide(L)'
;MHGGGDLDTIEEWKRIAGLEPDGRRRSVYAALALVFAELAGRRAEWKQALEGWNMRQSMVITEWQDEARAAERLETRRADLFRFLQARFKIKVPVDLAAAVQEVVDSDELNRFIDIVATTDSLDAFRAAIQR
;
A
#
# COMPACT_ATOMS: atom_id res chain seq x y z
N MET A 1 -16.22 -15.85 28.07
CA MET A 1 -15.15 -15.18 28.82
C MET A 1 -15.70 -14.79 30.19
N HIS A 2 -15.26 -15.43 31.28
CA HIS A 2 -15.56 -14.94 32.63
C HIS A 2 -14.64 -13.73 32.89
N GLY A 3 -15.18 -12.59 33.33
CA GLY A 3 -14.40 -11.33 33.52
C GLY A 3 -14.05 -10.56 32.24
N GLY A 4 -14.36 -11.09 31.06
CA GLY A 4 -14.02 -10.44 29.77
C GLY A 4 -14.81 -9.18 29.43
N GLY A 5 -15.80 -8.79 30.24
CA GLY A 5 -16.54 -7.53 30.08
C GLY A 5 -16.01 -6.39 30.94
N ASP A 6 -15.03 -6.66 31.81
CA ASP A 6 -14.46 -5.66 32.70
C ASP A 6 -13.56 -4.72 31.90
N LEU A 7 -13.70 -3.40 32.14
CA LEU A 7 -12.94 -2.36 31.43
C LEU A 7 -11.44 -2.59 31.49
N ASP A 8 -10.91 -3.05 32.62
CA ASP A 8 -9.49 -3.35 32.81
C ASP A 8 -9.02 -4.48 31.88
N THR A 9 -9.86 -5.49 31.65
CA THR A 9 -9.56 -6.59 30.72
C THR A 9 -9.55 -6.09 29.27
N ILE A 10 -10.47 -5.20 28.90
CA ILE A 10 -10.55 -4.63 27.55
C ILE A 10 -9.37 -3.71 27.27
N GLU A 11 -8.95 -2.89 28.25
CA GLU A 11 -7.79 -2.01 28.11
C GLU A 11 -6.48 -2.80 28.03
N GLU A 12 -6.31 -3.85 28.84
CA GLU A 12 -5.14 -4.72 28.74
C GLU A 12 -5.11 -5.45 27.39
N TRP A 13 -6.27 -5.90 26.90
CA TRP A 13 -6.38 -6.46 25.56
C TRP A 13 -5.97 -5.44 24.48
N LYS A 14 -6.44 -4.18 24.57
CA LYS A 14 -6.06 -3.10 23.64
C LYS A 14 -4.56 -2.83 23.66
N ARG A 15 -3.94 -2.86 24.85
CA ARG A 15 -2.50 -2.68 25.03
C ARG A 15 -1.72 -3.78 24.32
N ILE A 16 -2.09 -5.05 24.52
CA ILE A 16 -1.41 -6.19 23.89
C ILE A 16 -1.67 -6.23 22.38
N ALA A 17 -2.92 -6.08 21.95
CA ALA A 17 -3.29 -6.07 20.53
C ALA A 17 -2.66 -4.88 19.79
N GLY A 18 -2.40 -3.77 20.47
CA GLY A 18 -1.71 -2.60 19.93
C GLY A 18 -0.24 -2.85 19.58
N LEU A 19 0.39 -3.90 20.12
CA LEU A 19 1.77 -4.28 19.79
C LEU A 19 1.91 -4.94 18.41
N GLU A 20 0.80 -5.35 17.78
CA GLU A 20 0.83 -5.91 16.43
C GLU A 20 1.08 -4.81 15.39
N PRO A 21 2.21 -4.89 14.64
CA PRO A 21 2.56 -3.87 13.66
C PRO A 21 1.63 -3.89 12.45
N ASP A 22 1.15 -5.08 12.05
CA ASP A 22 0.21 -5.20 10.94
C ASP A 22 -1.18 -4.74 11.36
N GLY A 23 -1.56 -3.58 10.83
CA GLY A 23 -2.87 -3.04 11.08
C GLY A 23 -4.03 -3.92 10.57
N ARG A 24 -3.86 -4.70 9.50
CA ARG A 24 -4.92 -5.63 9.04
C ARG A 24 -5.16 -6.71 10.09
N ARG A 25 -4.10 -7.25 10.69
CA ARG A 25 -4.21 -8.24 11.78
C ARG A 25 -4.85 -7.64 13.02
N ARG A 26 -4.51 -6.39 13.37
CA ARG A 26 -5.22 -5.65 14.43
C ARG A 26 -6.72 -5.52 14.13
N SER A 27 -7.14 -5.34 12.87
CA SER A 27 -8.56 -5.15 12.52
C SER A 27 -9.30 -6.47 12.67
N VAL A 28 -8.63 -7.56 12.31
CA VAL A 28 -9.14 -8.91 12.56
C VAL A 28 -9.24 -9.17 14.07
N TYR A 29 -8.27 -8.75 14.88
CA TYR A 29 -8.37 -8.85 16.34
C TYR A 29 -9.57 -8.07 16.88
N ALA A 30 -9.82 -6.85 16.39
CA ALA A 30 -11.01 -6.05 16.70
C ALA A 30 -12.31 -6.82 16.42
N ALA A 31 -12.41 -7.36 15.20
CA ALA A 31 -13.59 -8.07 14.74
C ALA A 31 -13.82 -9.35 15.56
N LEU A 32 -12.76 -10.12 15.82
CA LEU A 32 -12.82 -11.32 16.65
C LEU A 32 -13.23 -11.00 18.09
N ALA A 33 -12.69 -9.94 18.69
CA ALA A 33 -13.08 -9.50 20.02
C ALA A 33 -14.57 -9.17 20.11
N LEU A 34 -15.12 -8.48 19.11
CA LEU A 34 -16.57 -8.20 19.04
C LEU A 34 -17.42 -9.46 18.87
N VAL A 35 -16.97 -10.44 18.08
CA VAL A 35 -17.64 -11.75 17.93
C VAL A 35 -17.66 -12.51 19.26
N PHE A 36 -16.54 -12.58 19.97
CA PHE A 36 -16.48 -13.24 21.28
C PHE A 36 -17.28 -12.49 22.35
N ALA A 37 -17.27 -11.16 22.31
CA ALA A 37 -18.08 -10.34 23.21
C ALA A 37 -19.58 -10.55 22.98
N GLU A 38 -20.01 -10.72 21.73
CA GLU A 38 -21.40 -11.05 21.39
C GLU A 38 -21.84 -12.40 21.95
N LEU A 39 -21.02 -13.43 21.79
CA LEU A 39 -21.27 -14.74 22.38
C LEU A 39 -21.33 -14.70 23.93
N ALA A 40 -20.69 -13.71 24.54
CA ALA A 40 -20.72 -13.48 25.98
C ALA A 40 -21.82 -12.49 26.44
N GLY A 41 -22.63 -11.94 25.52
CA GLY A 41 -23.64 -10.92 25.84
C GLY A 41 -23.06 -9.55 26.24
N ARG A 42 -21.82 -9.26 25.87
CA ARG A 42 -21.04 -8.06 26.24
C ARG A 42 -20.64 -7.19 25.04
N ARG A 43 -21.33 -7.36 23.91
CA ARG A 43 -20.99 -6.69 22.65
C ARG A 43 -21.00 -5.17 22.78
N ALA A 44 -21.92 -4.61 23.57
CA ALA A 44 -22.08 -3.16 23.72
C ALA A 44 -20.87 -2.53 24.42
N GLU A 45 -20.42 -3.12 25.52
CA GLU A 45 -19.26 -2.66 26.30
C GLU A 45 -17.97 -2.71 25.47
N TRP A 46 -17.77 -3.81 24.73
CA TRP A 46 -16.62 -3.94 23.81
C TRP A 46 -16.69 -2.98 22.64
N LYS A 47 -17.87 -2.78 22.04
CA LYS A 47 -18.04 -1.83 20.95
C LYS A 47 -17.66 -0.42 21.40
N GLN A 48 -18.14 0.01 22.56
CA GLN A 48 -17.85 1.32 23.13
C GLN A 48 -16.35 1.47 23.47
N ALA A 49 -15.74 0.47 24.10
CA ALA A 49 -14.32 0.54 24.49
C ALA A 49 -13.34 0.51 23.30
N LEU A 50 -13.76 -0.03 22.16
CA LEU A 50 -13.01 -0.04 20.89
C LEU A 50 -13.30 1.19 20.00
N GLU A 51 -14.21 2.08 20.39
CA GLU A 51 -14.37 3.39 19.74
C GLU A 51 -13.05 4.18 19.86
N GLY A 52 -12.65 4.84 18.76
CA GLY A 52 -11.36 5.52 18.66
C GLY A 52 -10.16 4.60 18.36
N TRP A 53 -10.13 3.36 18.86
CA TRP A 53 -9.09 2.38 18.51
C TRP A 53 -9.22 1.94 17.04
N ASN A 54 -10.44 1.61 16.60
CA ASN A 54 -10.74 1.29 15.20
C ASN A 54 -10.49 2.49 14.24
N MET A 55 -10.62 3.72 14.74
CA MET A 55 -10.53 4.94 13.93
C MET A 55 -9.08 5.33 13.61
N ARG A 56 -8.20 5.33 14.64
CA ARG A 56 -6.76 5.53 14.46
C ARG A 56 -6.14 4.48 13.54
N GLN A 57 -6.63 3.25 13.68
CA GLN A 57 -6.23 2.15 12.86
C GLN A 57 -6.66 2.31 11.39
N SER A 58 -7.91 2.75 11.15
CA SER A 58 -8.41 2.93 9.79
C SER A 58 -7.63 3.96 8.99
N MET A 59 -7.19 5.07 9.60
CA MET A 59 -6.45 6.11 8.87
C MET A 59 -5.01 5.71 8.56
N VAL A 60 -4.27 5.23 9.56
CA VAL A 60 -2.86 4.85 9.40
C VAL A 60 -2.69 3.68 8.45
N ILE A 61 -3.57 2.68 8.51
CA ILE A 61 -3.54 1.54 7.57
C ILE A 61 -3.88 1.99 6.16
N THR A 62 -4.90 2.85 6.01
CA THR A 62 -5.33 3.29 4.68
C THR A 62 -4.20 4.07 4.02
N GLU A 63 -3.56 4.98 4.75
CA GLU A 63 -2.38 5.72 4.28
C GLU A 63 -1.24 4.78 3.86
N TRP A 64 -0.85 3.82 4.70
CA TRP A 64 0.21 2.87 4.35
C TRP A 64 -0.16 1.94 3.19
N GLN A 65 -1.43 1.53 3.07
CA GLN A 65 -1.90 0.73 1.94
C GLN A 65 -1.88 1.55 0.64
N ASP A 66 -2.25 2.81 0.70
CA ASP A 66 -2.24 3.70 -0.46
C ASP A 66 -0.80 4.02 -0.88
N GLU A 67 0.11 4.24 0.07
CA GLU A 67 1.55 4.35 -0.18
C GLU A 67 2.12 3.07 -0.81
N ALA A 68 1.81 1.90 -0.25
CA ALA A 68 2.26 0.61 -0.78
C ALA A 68 1.74 0.37 -2.21
N ARG A 69 0.46 0.67 -2.46
CA ARG A 69 -0.13 0.59 -3.80
C ARG A 69 0.46 1.62 -4.76
N ALA A 70 0.86 2.79 -4.27
CA ALA A 70 1.52 3.80 -5.11
C ALA A 70 2.92 3.32 -5.51
N ALA A 71 3.68 2.77 -4.57
CA ALA A 71 5.00 2.18 -4.82
C ALA A 71 4.91 0.98 -5.79
N GLU A 72 3.94 0.07 -5.58
CA GLU A 72 3.71 -1.08 -6.48
C GLU A 72 3.34 -0.61 -7.90
N ARG A 73 2.47 0.40 -8.01
CA ARG A 73 2.13 1.01 -9.30
C ARG A 73 3.37 1.57 -9.99
N LEU A 74 4.22 2.29 -9.26
CA LEU A 74 5.45 2.88 -9.80
C LEU A 74 6.39 1.80 -10.35
N GLU A 75 6.66 0.76 -9.56
CA GLU A 75 7.51 -0.37 -9.99
C GLU A 75 6.94 -1.11 -11.20
N THR A 76 5.62 -1.34 -11.21
CA THR A 76 4.94 -1.97 -12.35
C THR A 76 5.12 -1.13 -13.62
N ARG A 77 4.97 0.20 -13.52
CA ARG A 77 5.15 1.10 -14.67
C ARG A 77 6.59 1.13 -15.17
N ARG A 78 7.58 1.11 -14.28
CA ARG A 78 9.00 1.01 -14.66
C ARG A 78 9.28 -0.29 -15.42
N ALA A 79 8.79 -1.42 -14.89
CA ALA A 79 8.94 -2.72 -15.52
C ALA A 79 8.27 -2.77 -16.90
N ASP A 80 7.07 -2.20 -17.03
CA ASP A 80 6.37 -2.07 -18.31
C ASP A 80 7.17 -1.23 -19.30
N LEU A 81 7.65 -0.05 -18.91
CA LEU A 81 8.45 0.82 -19.76
C LEU A 81 9.70 0.10 -20.28
N PHE A 82 10.42 -0.63 -19.42
CA PHE A 82 11.58 -1.42 -19.86
C PHE A 82 11.20 -2.54 -20.82
N ARG A 83 10.07 -3.22 -20.57
CA ARG A 83 9.54 -4.24 -21.49
C ARG A 83 9.22 -3.64 -22.86
N PHE A 84 8.60 -2.47 -22.91
CA PHE A 84 8.31 -1.76 -24.16
C PHE A 84 9.59 -1.35 -24.90
N LEU A 85 10.56 -0.76 -24.20
CA LEU A 85 11.85 -0.35 -24.79
C LEU A 85 12.58 -1.54 -25.44
N GLN A 86 12.65 -2.67 -24.74
CA GLN A 86 13.27 -3.89 -25.25
C GLN A 86 12.48 -4.48 -26.43
N ALA A 87 11.15 -4.53 -26.32
CA ALA A 87 10.30 -5.11 -27.35
C ALA A 87 10.28 -4.28 -28.64
N ARG A 88 10.23 -2.95 -28.53
CA ARG A 88 10.11 -1.99 -29.63
C ARG A 88 11.44 -1.81 -30.36
N PHE A 89 12.51 -1.54 -29.62
CA PHE A 89 13.81 -1.21 -30.22
C PHE A 89 14.75 -2.42 -30.36
N LYS A 90 14.37 -3.59 -29.82
CA LYS A 90 15.17 -4.83 -29.86
C LYS A 90 16.57 -4.66 -29.27
N ILE A 91 16.69 -3.80 -28.27
CA ILE A 91 17.95 -3.51 -27.57
C ILE A 91 17.88 -3.95 -26.12
N LYS A 92 19.05 -4.13 -25.50
CA LYS A 92 19.17 -4.06 -24.04
C LYS A 92 19.09 -2.59 -23.63
N VAL A 93 18.27 -2.28 -22.64
CA VAL A 93 18.14 -0.91 -22.12
C VAL A 93 19.49 -0.45 -21.57
N PRO A 94 20.02 0.70 -22.02
CA PRO A 94 21.26 1.27 -21.49
C PRO A 94 21.17 1.59 -19.99
N VAL A 95 22.29 1.41 -19.27
CA VAL A 95 22.34 1.55 -17.80
C VAL A 95 21.99 2.97 -17.35
N ASP A 96 22.44 3.98 -18.09
CA ASP A 96 22.14 5.39 -17.86
C ASP A 96 20.63 5.67 -17.95
N LEU A 97 19.96 5.11 -18.96
CA LEU A 97 18.53 5.27 -19.13
C LEU A 97 17.74 4.52 -18.05
N ALA A 98 18.23 3.33 -17.66
CA ALA A 98 17.63 2.59 -16.56
C ALA A 98 17.72 3.37 -15.23
N ALA A 99 18.86 4.00 -14.95
CA ALA A 99 19.01 4.86 -13.78
C ALA A 99 18.05 6.05 -13.80
N ALA A 100 17.95 6.76 -14.93
CA ALA A 100 17.03 7.89 -15.07
C ALA A 100 15.56 7.49 -14.82
N VAL A 101 15.11 6.35 -15.37
CA VAL A 101 13.74 5.85 -15.15
C VAL A 101 13.49 5.43 -13.70
N GLN A 102 14.52 4.94 -13.00
CA GLN A 102 14.42 4.57 -11.58
C GLN A 102 14.33 5.79 -10.64
N GLU A 103 14.79 6.97 -11.07
CA GLU A 103 14.68 8.21 -10.31
C GLU A 103 13.28 8.86 -10.44
N VAL A 104 12.50 8.50 -11.45
CA VAL A 104 11.15 9.03 -11.65
C VAL A 104 10.21 8.50 -10.56
N VAL A 105 9.68 9.40 -9.74
CA VAL A 105 8.74 9.08 -8.64
C VAL A 105 7.27 9.31 -9.00
N ASP A 106 6.99 9.99 -10.12
CA ASP A 106 5.65 10.25 -10.61
C ASP A 106 5.19 9.16 -11.59
N SER A 107 4.08 8.49 -11.25
CA SER A 107 3.46 7.45 -12.06
C SER A 107 2.90 8.00 -13.38
N ASP A 108 2.42 9.25 -13.40
CA ASP A 108 1.86 9.87 -14.60
C ASP A 108 2.96 10.26 -15.59
N GLU A 109 4.14 10.60 -15.09
CA GLU A 109 5.34 10.77 -15.91
C GLU A 109 5.77 9.45 -16.57
N LEU A 110 5.79 8.35 -15.83
CA LEU A 110 6.06 7.03 -16.42
C LEU A 110 5.03 6.60 -17.46
N ASN A 111 3.74 6.92 -17.26
CA ASN A 111 2.71 6.68 -18.28
C ASN A 111 2.98 7.46 -19.56
N ARG A 112 3.33 8.75 -19.45
CA ARG A 112 3.73 9.56 -20.59
C ARG A 112 4.93 8.94 -21.32
N PHE A 113 5.91 8.42 -20.58
CA PHE A 113 7.05 7.76 -21.19
C PHE A 113 6.66 6.49 -21.95
N ILE A 114 5.72 5.69 -21.44
CA ILE A 114 5.18 4.52 -22.15
C ILE A 114 4.54 4.95 -23.47
N ASP A 115 3.72 6.01 -23.46
CA ASP A 115 3.07 6.54 -24.67
C ASP A 115 4.10 7.06 -25.70
N ILE A 116 5.17 7.70 -25.24
CA ILE A 116 6.27 8.16 -26.09
C ILE A 116 7.03 6.96 -26.68
N VAL A 117 7.33 5.90 -25.91
CA VAL A 117 7.98 4.70 -26.46
C VAL A 117 7.10 4.03 -27.51
N ALA A 118 5.79 4.00 -27.31
CA ALA A 118 4.86 3.42 -28.28
C ALA A 118 4.88 4.16 -29.63
N THR A 119 5.14 5.47 -29.63
CA THR A 119 5.03 6.34 -30.80
C THR A 119 6.37 6.73 -31.43
N THR A 120 7.48 6.59 -30.71
CA THR A 120 8.82 6.94 -31.22
C THR A 120 9.45 5.81 -32.05
N ASP A 121 10.25 6.21 -33.05
CA ASP A 121 10.86 5.28 -34.01
C ASP A 121 12.25 4.79 -33.62
N SER A 122 12.89 5.42 -32.64
CA SER A 122 14.22 5.06 -32.17
C SER A 122 14.43 5.38 -30.69
N LEU A 123 15.43 4.73 -30.08
CA LEU A 123 15.83 5.00 -28.71
C LEU A 123 16.30 6.45 -28.52
N ASP A 124 17.01 7.01 -29.49
CA ASP A 124 17.51 8.39 -29.41
C ASP A 124 16.38 9.40 -29.47
N ALA A 125 15.34 9.13 -30.29
CA ALA A 125 14.13 9.96 -30.33
C ALA A 125 13.37 9.89 -29.00
N PHE A 126 13.27 8.70 -28.39
CA PHE A 126 12.71 8.55 -27.05
C PHE A 126 13.51 9.34 -26.00
N ARG A 127 14.85 9.18 -25.98
CA ARG A 127 15.73 9.89 -25.05
C ARG A 127 15.60 11.41 -25.16
N ALA A 128 15.56 11.94 -26.37
CA ALA A 128 15.36 13.37 -26.60
C ALA A 128 13.99 13.87 -26.12
N ALA A 129 12.96 13.01 -26.15
CA ALA A 129 11.61 13.37 -25.73
C ALA A 129 11.44 13.38 -24.20
N ILE A 130 12.18 12.55 -23.45
CA ILE A 130 12.11 12.51 -21.98
C ILE A 130 13.08 13.47 -21.28
N GLN A 131 14.02 14.07 -22.01
CA GLN A 131 14.97 15.08 -21.49
C GLN A 131 14.45 16.52 -21.63
N ARG A 132 13.23 16.70 -22.16
CA ARG A 132 12.56 18.00 -22.36
C ARG A 132 11.54 18.26 -21.26
#